data_AF-A0A556N0C5-F1
#
_entry.id   AF-A0A556N0C5-F1
#
_cell.length_a   1.000
_cell.length_b   1.000
_cell.length_c   1.000
_cell.angle_alpha   90.00
_cell.angle_beta   90.00
_cell.angle_gamma   90.00
#
_symmetry.space_group_name_H-M   'P 1'
#
loop_
_entity.id
_entity.type
_entity.pdbx_description
1 polymer ?
#
loop_
_entity_poly.entity_id
_entity_poly.type
_entity_poly.pdbx_seq_one_letter_code
_entity_poly.pdbx_strand_id
1 'polypeptide(L)'
;MIRDYETVSEAVNDLKKRGYTADLSMEAERDCLVCRATATELSPEDFEIDEVYRFEGMTDPGDEMIVYAISSKNKEVKGIVVNAFGIYSSYRASKLVEHLTKHHS
;
A
#
# COMPACT_ATOMS: atom_id res chain seq x y z
N MET A 1 17.47 8.93 3.86
CA MET A 1 17.88 8.27 2.60
C MET A 1 16.62 7.95 1.84
N ILE A 2 16.44 8.57 0.69
CA ILE A 2 15.40 8.16 -0.27
C ILE A 2 15.90 6.83 -0.85
N ARG A 3 15.09 5.77 -0.77
CA ARG A 3 15.41 4.49 -1.37
C ARG A 3 14.71 4.45 -2.72
N ASP A 4 15.48 4.38 -3.80
CA ASP A 4 14.94 4.17 -5.12
C ASP A 4 15.06 2.68 -5.44
N TYR A 5 13.93 2.05 -5.72
CA TYR A 5 13.85 0.68 -6.20
C TYR A 5 13.55 0.69 -7.68
N GLU A 6 14.15 -0.23 -8.44
CA GLU A 6 13.88 -0.32 -9.88
C GLU A 6 12.60 -1.09 -10.15
N THR A 7 12.23 -2.02 -9.26
CA THR A 7 11.01 -2.83 -9.42
C THR A 7 10.18 -2.93 -8.13
N VAL A 8 8.87 -3.16 -8.31
CA VAL A 8 7.94 -3.47 -7.20
C VAL A 8 8.45 -4.63 -6.35
N SER A 9 8.95 -5.69 -7.00
CA SER A 9 9.48 -6.87 -6.33
C SER A 9 10.65 -6.56 -5.40
N GLU A 10 11.55 -5.66 -5.81
CA GLU A 10 12.68 -5.23 -4.97
C GLU A 10 12.21 -4.48 -3.72
N ALA A 11 11.31 -3.52 -3.91
CA ALA A 11 10.74 -2.74 -2.81
C ALA A 11 10.03 -3.65 -1.81
N VAL A 12 9.17 -4.55 -2.29
CA VAL A 12 8.44 -5.52 -1.45
C VAL A 12 9.42 -6.42 -0.69
N ASN A 13 10.47 -6.93 -1.37
CA ASN A 13 11.44 -7.81 -0.73
C ASN A 13 12.27 -7.10 0.33
N ASP A 14 12.67 -5.84 0.11
CA ASP A 14 13.37 -5.05 1.12
C ASP A 14 12.46 -4.72 2.32
N LEU A 15 11.23 -4.29 2.06
CA LEU A 15 10.23 -4.03 3.10
C LEU A 15 9.98 -5.29 3.95
N LYS A 16 9.87 -6.47 3.33
CA LYS A 16 9.78 -7.74 4.06
C LYS A 16 10.98 -7.99 4.96
N LYS A 17 12.22 -7.74 4.48
CA LYS A 17 13.44 -7.86 5.30
C LYS A 17 13.47 -6.87 6.48
N ARG A 18 12.77 -5.74 6.35
CA ARG A 18 12.63 -4.72 7.40
C ARG A 18 11.48 -4.99 8.38
N GLY A 19 10.75 -6.08 8.20
CA GLY A 19 9.68 -6.52 9.10
C GLY A 19 8.27 -6.12 8.65
N TYR A 20 8.08 -5.58 7.45
CA TYR A 20 6.75 -5.42 6.86
C TYR A 20 6.31 -6.75 6.26
N THR A 21 5.71 -7.61 7.09
CA THR A 21 5.39 -8.99 6.72
C THR A 21 3.92 -9.23 6.43
N ALA A 22 3.02 -8.33 6.86
CA ALA A 22 1.60 -8.46 6.56
C ALA A 22 1.33 -8.07 5.10
N ASP A 23 0.60 -8.92 4.38
CA ASP A 23 0.13 -8.64 3.03
C ASP A 23 -1.26 -8.02 3.15
N LEU A 24 -1.34 -6.71 2.90
CA LEU A 24 -2.54 -5.91 3.13
C LEU A 24 -3.14 -5.51 1.78
N SER A 25 -4.41 -5.83 1.59
CA SER A 25 -5.15 -5.51 0.36
C SER A 25 -6.38 -4.65 0.66
N MET A 26 -6.71 -3.78 -0.28
CA MET A 26 -7.95 -3.01 -0.24
C MET A 26 -9.08 -3.84 -0.85
N GLU A 27 -10.09 -4.17 -0.06
CA GLU A 27 -11.28 -4.89 -0.54
C GLU A 27 -12.32 -3.87 -1.03
N ALA A 28 -12.89 -4.07 -2.23
CA ALA A 28 -13.83 -3.11 -2.82
C ALA A 28 -15.13 -2.91 -2.00
N GLU A 29 -15.47 -3.88 -1.16
CA GLU A 29 -16.67 -3.87 -0.32
C GLU A 29 -16.43 -3.30 1.09
N ARG A 30 -15.18 -2.94 1.43
CA ARG A 30 -14.80 -2.46 2.77
C ARG A 30 -13.90 -1.23 2.70
N ASP A 31 -14.16 -0.28 3.59
CA ASP A 31 -13.33 0.93 3.73
C ASP A 31 -12.10 0.70 4.64
N CYS A 32 -11.50 -0.50 4.62
CA CYS A 32 -10.35 -0.87 5.45
C CYS A 32 -9.35 -1.74 4.68
N LEU A 33 -8.11 -1.80 5.18
CA LEU A 33 -7.10 -2.72 4.70
C LEU A 33 -7.26 -4.07 5.39
N VAL A 34 -7.23 -5.14 4.61
CA VAL A 34 -7.45 -6.49 5.13
C VAL A 34 -6.20 -7.34 4.89
N CYS A 35 -5.70 -7.97 5.94
CA CYS A 35 -4.70 -9.02 5.86
C CYS A 35 -5.40 -10.37 5.94
N ARG A 36 -5.51 -11.08 4.81
CA ARG A 36 -6.17 -12.40 4.76
C ARG A 36 -5.40 -13.46 5.54
N ALA A 37 -4.08 -13.34 5.63
CA ALA A 37 -3.24 -14.31 6.33
C ALA A 37 -3.45 -14.29 7.86
N THR A 38 -3.73 -13.11 8.43
CA THR A 38 -3.91 -12.94 9.89
C THR A 38 -5.34 -12.58 10.27
N ALA A 39 -6.26 -12.53 9.31
CA ALA A 39 -7.63 -12.02 9.46
C ALA A 39 -7.67 -10.65 10.16
N THR A 40 -6.67 -9.81 9.92
CA THR A 40 -6.56 -8.47 10.51
C THR A 40 -7.19 -7.45 9.60
N GLU A 41 -7.94 -6.53 10.18
CA GLU A 41 -8.55 -5.40 9.48
C GLU A 41 -8.00 -4.11 10.08
N LEU A 42 -7.53 -3.20 9.23
CA LEU A 42 -6.98 -1.91 9.62
C LEU A 42 -7.78 -0.80 8.94
N SER A 43 -8.53 -0.05 9.74
CA SER A 43 -9.25 1.13 9.24
C SER A 43 -8.25 2.26 8.93
N PRO A 44 -8.61 3.24 8.07
CA PRO A 44 -7.76 4.40 7.78
C PRO A 44 -7.27 5.16 9.01
N GLU A 45 -8.00 5.09 10.12
CA GLU A 45 -7.64 5.72 11.39
C GLU A 45 -6.72 4.86 12.27
N ASP A 46 -6.54 3.58 11.96
CA ASP A 46 -5.80 2.59 12.75
C ASP A 46 -4.39 2.33 12.21
N PHE A 47 -4.05 2.87 11.04
CA PHE A 47 -2.71 2.75 10.45
C PHE A 47 -2.14 4.10 10.03
N GLU A 48 -0.83 4.10 9.79
CA GLU A 48 -0.06 5.22 9.27
C GLU A 48 0.74 4.73 8.06
N ILE A 49 0.96 5.63 7.10
CA ILE A 49 1.79 5.36 5.94
C ILE A 49 3.22 5.73 6.29
N ASP A 50 4.07 4.73 6.41
CA ASP A 50 5.48 4.93 6.73
C ASP A 50 6.24 5.37 5.47
N GLU A 51 6.01 4.70 4.33
CA GLU A 51 6.72 4.91 3.07
C GLU A 51 5.83 4.68 1.85
N VAL A 52 6.13 5.40 0.76
CA VAL A 52 5.42 5.29 -0.52
C VAL A 52 6.45 5.18 -1.64
N TYR A 53 6.28 4.18 -2.50
CA TYR A 53 7.13 3.95 -3.67
C TYR A 53 6.25 3.86 -4.91
N ARG A 54 6.51 4.71 -5.91
CA ARG A 54 5.80 4.71 -7.19
C ARG A 54 6.69 4.10 -8.27
N PHE A 55 6.09 3.24 -9.08
CA PHE A 55 6.72 2.54 -10.19
C PHE A 55 5.90 2.80 -11.44
N GLU A 56 6.57 3.04 -12.55
CA GLU A 56 5.92 3.02 -13.86
C GLU A 56 5.79 1.56 -14.30
N GLY A 57 4.61 1.22 -14.81
CA GLY A 57 4.28 -0.11 -15.27
C GLY A 57 5.17 -0.51 -16.44
N MET A 58 5.68 -1.75 -16.40
CA MET A 58 6.54 -2.26 -17.47
C MET A 58 5.79 -2.44 -18.81
N THR A 59 4.45 -2.52 -18.76
CA THR A 59 3.62 -2.91 -19.91
C THR A 59 3.00 -1.71 -20.63
N ASP A 60 2.54 -0.70 -19.88
CA ASP A 60 1.95 0.52 -20.41
C ASP A 60 2.49 1.71 -19.61
N PRO A 61 3.03 2.77 -20.25
CA PRO A 61 3.47 3.98 -19.55
C PRO A 61 2.33 4.73 -18.81
N GLY A 62 1.08 4.38 -19.06
CA GLY A 62 -0.08 4.84 -18.28
C GLY A 62 -0.45 3.97 -17.08
N ASP A 63 0.16 2.79 -16.93
CA ASP A 63 0.01 1.97 -15.74
C ASP A 63 1.05 2.42 -14.70
N GLU A 64 0.62 2.75 -13.51
CA GLU A 64 1.50 3.01 -12.37
C GLU A 64 1.24 1.94 -11.31
N MET A 65 2.27 1.53 -10.59
CA MET A 65 2.13 0.73 -9.38
C MET A 65 2.65 1.54 -8.20
N ILE A 66 1.89 1.54 -7.11
CA ILE A 66 2.27 2.20 -5.88
C ILE A 66 2.36 1.15 -4.78
N VAL A 67 3.52 1.08 -4.14
CA VAL A 67 3.75 0.25 -2.96
C VAL A 67 3.74 1.16 -1.75
N TYR A 68 2.83 0.88 -0.81
CA TYR A 68 2.77 1.54 0.47
C TYR A 68 3.32 0.60 1.54
N ALA A 69 4.29 1.09 2.31
CA ALA A 69 4.64 0.48 3.58
C ALA A 69 3.81 1.16 4.66
N ILE A 70 3.04 0.37 5.41
CA ILE A 70 2.20 0.90 6.47
C ILE A 70 2.47 0.21 7.79
N SER A 71 2.24 0.95 8.87
CA SER A 71 2.27 0.41 10.22
C SER A 71 0.96 0.71 10.93
N SER A 72 0.47 -0.22 11.74
CA SER A 72 -0.65 0.06 12.62
C SER A 72 -0.22 1.04 13.72
N LYS A 73 -1.13 1.88 14.21
CA LYS A 73 -0.81 2.89 15.24
C LYS A 73 -0.34 2.29 16.56
N ASN A 74 -0.83 1.09 16.90
CA ASN A 74 -0.32 0.31 18.03
C ASN A 74 1.07 -0.31 17.77
N LYS A 75 1.63 -0.17 16.56
CA LYS A 75 2.92 -0.71 16.09
C LYS A 75 3.04 -2.22 16.17
N GLU A 76 1.93 -2.93 16.30
CA GLU A 76 1.88 -4.40 16.38
C GLU A 76 1.89 -5.04 14.99
N VAL A 77 1.38 -4.34 13.97
CA VAL A 77 1.25 -4.83 12.60
C VAL A 77 2.01 -3.92 11.66
N LYS A 78 2.85 -4.52 10.82
CA LYS A 78 3.52 -3.85 9.71
C LYS A 78 3.22 -4.60 8.44
N GLY A 79 2.73 -3.89 7.44
CA GLY A 79 2.34 -4.51 6.19
C GLY A 79 2.64 -3.70 4.96
N ILE A 80 2.46 -4.36 3.83
CA ILE A 80 2.72 -3.85 2.52
C ILE A 80 1.40 -3.86 1.76
N VAL A 81 1.07 -2.74 1.14
CA VAL A 81 -0.07 -2.61 0.22
C VAL A 81 0.49 -2.34 -1.16
N VAL A 82 0.15 -3.19 -2.12
CA VAL A 82 0.50 -2.97 -3.53
C VAL A 82 -0.78 -2.55 -4.25
N ASN A 83 -0.80 -1.33 -4.78
CA ASN A 83 -1.92 -0.78 -5.52
C ASN A 83 -1.50 -0.53 -6.98
N ALA A 84 -2.15 -1.20 -7.93
CA ALA A 84 -2.00 -0.87 -9.34
C ALA A 84 -2.90 0.35 -9.64
N PHE A 85 -2.27 1.51 -9.79
CA PHE A 85 -2.91 2.77 -10.14
C PHE A 85 -2.92 2.92 -11.66
N GLY A 86 -4.08 2.82 -12.28
CA GLY A 86 -4.21 2.90 -13.74
C GLY A 86 -5.59 3.40 -14.14
N ILE A 87 -5.81 3.65 -15.42
CA ILE A 87 -7.09 4.18 -15.97
C ILE A 87 -8.29 3.28 -15.59
N TYR A 88 -8.02 2.03 -15.22
CA TYR A 88 -9.00 1.00 -14.83
C TYR A 88 -9.02 0.69 -13.32
N SER A 89 -8.19 1.33 -12.49
CA SER A 89 -8.27 1.17 -11.03
C SER A 89 -9.49 1.93 -10.52
N SER A 90 -10.64 1.32 -10.73
CA SER A 90 -11.98 1.69 -10.27
C SER A 90 -12.12 1.63 -8.74
N TYR A 91 -11.06 1.97 -8.01
CA TYR A 91 -11.14 2.31 -6.61
C TYR A 91 -11.84 3.66 -6.50
N ARG A 92 -13.17 3.57 -6.56
CA ARG A 92 -14.11 4.61 -6.18
C ARG A 92 -13.60 5.28 -4.91
N ALA A 93 -13.72 6.59 -4.86
CA ALA A 93 -13.39 7.48 -3.75
C ALA A 93 -13.90 6.96 -2.39
N SER A 94 -13.20 5.98 -1.84
CA SER A 94 -13.37 5.51 -0.48
C SER A 94 -12.54 6.40 0.42
N LYS A 95 -12.97 6.56 1.67
CA LYS A 95 -12.19 7.31 2.68
C LYS A 95 -10.76 6.78 2.79
N LEU A 96 -10.56 5.49 2.51
CA LEU A 96 -9.26 4.84 2.46
C LEU A 96 -8.37 5.40 1.34
N VAL A 97 -8.88 5.51 0.11
CA VAL A 97 -8.14 6.12 -1.01
C VAL A 97 -7.86 7.60 -0.75
N GLU A 98 -8.83 8.34 -0.21
CA GLU A 98 -8.62 9.75 0.17
C GLU A 98 -7.54 9.88 1.24
N HIS A 99 -7.51 8.98 2.22
CA HIS A 99 -6.48 8.95 3.26
C HIS A 99 -5.09 8.65 2.66
N LEU A 100 -5.00 7.69 1.73
CA LEU A 100 -3.76 7.34 1.03
C LEU A 100 -3.26 8.47 0.12
N THR A 101 -4.16 9.23 -0.50
CA THR A 101 -3.81 10.31 -1.44
C THR A 101 -3.56 11.66 -0.76
N LYS A 102 -4.13 11.93 0.42
CA LYS A 102 -3.89 13.19 1.17
C LYS A 102 -2.45 13.36 1.66
N HIS A 103 -1.73 12.25 1.87
CA HIS A 103 -0.35 12.28 2.35
C HIS A 103 0.68 12.76 1.30
N HIS A 104 0.22 13.17 0.11
CA HIS A 104 1.01 13.71 -1.00
C HIS A 104 1.03 15.25 -1.08
N SER A 105 0.66 15.97 0.00
CA SER A 105 0.61 17.45 0.04
C SER A 105 1.85 18.07 0.67
#